data_AF-A0A2X1JNP9-F1
#
_entry.id   AF-A0A2X1JNP9-F1
#
_cell.length_a   1.000
_cell.length_b   1.000
_cell.length_c   1.000
_cell.angle_alpha   90.00
_cell.angle_beta   90.00
_cell.angle_gamma   90.00
#
_symmetry.space_group_name_H-M   'P 1'
#
loop_
_entity.id
_entity.type
_entity.pdbx_description
1 polymer ?
#
loop_
_entity_poly.entity_id
_entity_poly.type
_entity_poly.pdbx_seq_one_letter_code
_entity_poly.pdbx_strand_id
1 'polypeptide(L)'
;MVLALIILLNRQRNPYLRVASLVIAMAAGYALAWFMGMLPESNEPMTQELIMVPTPLYYGLGIEWSLLLPLMLVFMITSLETIGDITATSDVSEQPVSGPLYMKRLKGGVLANGLNSFVSAVFNTFPNSCFGQNNGVIQLTGVASRYVGFVVALMLIVLGLFPAVSGFVQHIPEPVSGRRKRL
;
A
#
# COMPACT_ATOMS: atom_id res chain seq x y z
N MET A 1 0.14 21.84 3.56
CA MET A 1 -0.84 21.99 2.46
C MET A 1 -1.55 20.68 2.13
N VAL A 2 -0.83 19.60 1.80
CA VAL A 2 -1.42 18.29 1.45
C VAL A 2 -2.42 17.79 2.50
N LEU A 3 -2.04 17.80 3.79
CA LEU A 3 -2.96 17.45 4.89
C LEU A 3 -4.23 18.31 4.95
N ALA A 4 -4.11 19.62 4.70
CA ALA A 4 -5.26 20.52 4.70
C ALA A 4 -6.21 20.23 3.53
N LEU A 5 -5.67 19.94 2.34
CA LEU A 5 -6.43 19.49 1.18
C LEU A 5 -7.15 18.16 1.44
N ILE A 6 -6.47 17.18 2.06
CA ILE A 6 -7.07 15.89 2.44
C ILE A 6 -8.26 16.12 3.39
N ILE A 7 -8.09 16.94 4.43
CA ILE A 7 -9.16 17.25 5.39
C ILE A 7 -10.33 17.96 4.70
N LEU A 8 -10.06 18.93 3.83
CA LEU A 8 -11.09 19.69 3.12
C LEU A 8 -11.90 18.79 2.15
N LEU A 9 -11.21 17.91 1.42
CA LEU A 9 -11.82 16.97 0.49
C LEU A 9 -12.60 15.87 1.22
N ASN A 10 -12.11 15.39 2.37
CA ASN A 10 -12.83 14.45 3.22
C ASN A 10 -14.11 15.02 3.83
N ARG A 11 -14.21 16.35 3.93
CA ARG A 11 -15.41 17.04 4.44
C ARG A 11 -16.51 17.21 3.37
N GLN A 12 -16.22 16.90 2.10
CA GLN A 12 -17.19 17.02 1.02
C GLN A 12 -18.27 15.92 1.07
N ARG A 13 -19.50 16.29 0.71
CA ARG A 13 -20.61 15.32 0.63
C ARG A 13 -20.38 14.26 -0.45
N ASN A 14 -19.73 14.63 -1.55
CA ASN A 14 -19.48 13.72 -2.67
C ASN A 14 -18.52 12.58 -2.25
N PRO A 15 -18.98 11.33 -2.25
CA PRO A 15 -18.18 10.19 -1.81
C PRO A 15 -16.94 9.93 -2.69
N TYR A 16 -17.01 10.21 -4.00
CA TYR A 16 -15.88 10.01 -4.92
C TYR A 16 -14.71 10.95 -4.59
N LEU A 17 -15.00 12.19 -4.18
CA LEU A 17 -13.98 13.16 -3.76
C LEU A 17 -13.28 12.74 -2.46
N ARG A 18 -13.96 12.00 -1.57
CA ARG A 18 -13.37 11.49 -0.33
C ARG A 18 -12.37 10.38 -0.61
N VAL A 19 -12.74 9.41 -1.44
CA VAL A 19 -11.84 8.30 -1.83
C VAL A 19 -10.67 8.81 -2.68
N ALA A 20 -10.90 9.74 -3.61
CA ALA A 20 -9.84 10.33 -4.43
C ALA A 20 -8.99 11.39 -3.69
N SER A 21 -9.33 11.74 -2.45
CA SER A 21 -8.74 12.86 -1.71
C SER A 21 -7.22 12.78 -1.60
N LEU A 22 -6.67 11.58 -1.37
CA LEU A 22 -5.24 11.36 -1.28
C LEU A 22 -4.55 11.63 -2.62
N VAL A 23 -5.07 11.05 -3.71
CA VAL A 23 -4.52 11.21 -5.07
C VAL A 23 -4.58 12.67 -5.50
N ILE A 24 -5.71 13.35 -5.28
CA ILE A 24 -5.89 14.77 -5.63
C ILE A 24 -4.92 15.65 -4.82
N ALA A 25 -4.82 15.41 -3.50
CA ALA A 25 -3.92 16.18 -2.64
C ALA A 25 -2.45 15.94 -3.00
N MET A 26 -2.09 14.72 -3.41
CA MET A 26 -0.75 14.41 -3.89
C MET A 26 -0.44 15.09 -5.23
N ALA A 27 -1.37 15.04 -6.19
CA ALA A 27 -1.21 15.70 -7.48
C ALA A 27 -1.08 17.23 -7.33
N ALA A 28 -1.92 17.85 -6.49
CA ALA A 28 -1.85 19.28 -6.18
C ALA A 28 -0.55 19.65 -5.46
N GLY A 29 -0.10 18.82 -4.51
CA GLY A 29 1.17 18.99 -3.81
C GLY A 29 2.37 18.90 -4.76
N TYR A 30 2.36 17.96 -5.70
CA TYR A 30 3.40 17.81 -6.72
C TYR A 30 3.43 19.01 -7.67
N ALA A 31 2.28 19.44 -8.19
CA ALA A 31 2.18 20.61 -9.07
C ALA A 31 2.72 21.88 -8.40
N LEU A 32 2.40 22.09 -7.12
CA LEU A 32 2.91 23.23 -6.37
C LEU A 32 4.44 23.14 -6.16
N ALA A 33 4.96 21.95 -5.82
CA ALA A 33 6.41 21.75 -5.70
C ALA A 33 7.15 22.03 -7.02
N TRP A 34 6.52 21.70 -8.15
CA TRP A 34 7.01 22.05 -9.48
C TRP A 34 7.02 23.56 -9.72
N PHE A 35 5.92 24.27 -9.43
CA PHE A 35 5.88 25.73 -9.54
C PHE A 35 6.88 26.44 -8.62
N MET A 36 7.19 25.86 -7.47
CA MET A 36 8.18 26.40 -6.52
C MET A 36 9.63 26.01 -6.87
N GLY A 37 9.86 25.24 -7.94
CA GLY A 37 11.19 24.78 -8.33
C GLY A 37 11.84 23.83 -7.31
N MET A 38 11.04 23.18 -6.47
CA MET A 38 11.51 22.28 -5.39
C MET A 38 11.52 20.80 -5.81
N LEU A 39 11.41 20.51 -7.11
CA LEU A 39 11.56 19.14 -7.59
C LEU A 39 13.05 18.76 -7.55
N PRO A 40 13.39 17.54 -7.08
CA PRO A 40 14.75 17.06 -7.14
C PRO A 40 15.23 17.02 -8.59
N GLU A 41 16.45 17.48 -8.85
CA GLU A 41 17.09 17.34 -10.16
C GLU A 41 17.29 15.85 -10.46
N SER A 42 16.74 15.39 -11.58
CA SER A 42 16.85 14.00 -12.01
C SER A 42 18.23 13.76 -12.63
N ASN A 43 19.21 13.40 -11.80
CA ASN A 43 20.55 12.96 -12.24
C ASN A 43 20.59 11.45 -12.52
N GLU A 44 19.52 10.86 -13.08
CA GLU A 44 19.52 9.45 -13.43
C GLU A 44 20.19 9.20 -14.79
N PRO A 45 21.07 8.19 -14.90
CA PRO A 45 21.72 7.85 -16.16
C PRO A 45 20.67 7.39 -17.19
N MET A 46 20.80 7.87 -18.44
CA MET A 46 19.90 7.57 -19.57
C MET A 46 19.78 6.08 -19.93
N THR A 47 20.58 5.21 -19.33
CA THR A 47 20.59 3.76 -19.55
C THR A 47 20.04 3.04 -18.33
N GLN A 48 18.72 3.12 -18.11
CA GLN A 48 18.04 2.20 -17.21
C GLN A 48 17.62 0.94 -17.98
N GLU A 49 17.76 -0.22 -17.34
CA GLU A 49 17.19 -1.45 -17.88
C GLU A 49 15.67 -1.30 -18.04
N LEU A 50 15.12 -1.79 -19.16
CA LEU A 50 13.68 -1.71 -19.44
C LEU A 50 12.83 -2.52 -18.46
N ILE A 51 13.40 -3.60 -17.90
CA ILE A 51 12.73 -4.53 -17.00
C ILE A 51 13.67 -4.88 -15.86
N MET A 52 13.21 -4.74 -14.62
CA MET A 52 13.90 -5.20 -13.42
C MET A 52 13.15 -6.39 -12.83
N VAL A 53 13.84 -7.52 -12.73
CA VAL A 53 13.31 -8.73 -12.08
C VAL A 53 13.83 -8.79 -10.65
N PRO A 54 12.97 -8.92 -9.63
CA PRO A 54 13.42 -8.98 -8.25
C PRO A 54 14.20 -10.26 -8.00
N THR A 55 15.44 -10.14 -7.53
CA THR A 55 16.29 -11.27 -7.17
C THR A 55 15.97 -11.72 -5.74
N PRO A 56 15.63 -13.00 -5.52
CA PRO A 56 15.40 -13.50 -4.17
C PRO A 56 16.70 -13.46 -3.37
N LEU A 57 16.59 -13.09 -2.09
CA LEU A 57 17.68 -13.07 -1.11
C LEU A 57 18.89 -12.23 -1.55
N TYR A 58 18.66 -11.14 -2.28
CA TYR A 58 19.71 -10.20 -2.71
C TYR A 58 20.69 -9.78 -1.60
N TYR A 59 20.20 -9.50 -0.38
CA TYR A 59 21.05 -9.12 0.76
C TYR A 59 21.58 -10.31 1.59
N GLY A 60 21.23 -11.55 1.20
CA GLY A 60 21.54 -12.75 1.96
C GLY A 60 20.63 -12.97 3.17
N LEU A 61 20.96 -13.99 3.99
CA LEU A 61 20.24 -14.32 5.21
C LEU A 61 21.09 -13.97 6.43
N GLY A 62 20.53 -13.14 7.31
CA GLY A 62 21.11 -12.81 8.61
C GLY A 62 20.03 -12.83 9.68
N ILE A 63 20.33 -13.42 10.85
CA ILE A 63 19.41 -13.45 11.99
C ILE A 63 19.95 -12.50 13.05
N GLU A 64 19.26 -11.38 13.22
CA GLU A 64 19.49 -10.41 14.28
C GLU A 64 18.51 -10.69 15.43
N TRP A 65 19.00 -11.32 16.50
CA TRP A 65 18.18 -11.66 17.68
C TRP A 65 17.58 -10.43 18.36
N SER A 66 18.23 -9.27 18.23
CA SER A 66 17.75 -7.97 18.72
C SER A 66 16.46 -7.52 18.03
N LEU A 67 16.26 -7.90 16.75
CA LEU A 67 15.08 -7.54 15.95
C LEU A 67 13.93 -8.54 16.07
N LEU A 68 14.19 -9.72 16.65
CA LEU A 68 13.19 -10.79 16.79
C LEU A 68 11.93 -10.30 17.53
N LEU A 69 12.11 -9.71 18.73
CA LEU A 69 11.00 -9.24 19.55
C LEU A 69 10.22 -8.08 18.90
N PRO A 70 10.88 -7.02 18.37
CA PRO A 70 10.21 -5.99 17.57
C PRO A 70 9.41 -6.55 16.38
N LEU A 71 10.00 -7.46 15.60
CA LEU A 71 9.33 -8.07 14.45
C LEU A 71 8.11 -8.89 14.88
N MET A 72 8.21 -9.67 15.96
CA MET A 72 7.06 -10.38 16.52
C MET A 72 5.90 -9.46 16.85
N LEU A 73 6.17 -8.30 17.47
CA LEU A 73 5.15 -7.30 17.78
C LEU A 73 4.54 -6.70 16.50
N VAL A 74 5.35 -6.37 15.50
CA VAL A 74 4.87 -5.88 14.20
C VAL A 74 3.96 -6.92 13.52
N PHE A 75 4.36 -8.19 13.52
CA PHE A 75 3.54 -9.28 12.97
C PHE A 75 2.24 -9.49 13.75
N MET A 76 2.25 -9.31 15.06
CA MET A 76 1.04 -9.36 15.88
C MET A 76 0.09 -8.20 15.53
N ILE A 77 0.60 -6.97 15.42
CA ILE A 77 -0.20 -5.78 15.09
C ILE A 77 -0.79 -5.91 13.68
N THR A 78 0.00 -6.28 12.68
CA THR A 78 -0.47 -6.49 11.30
C THR A 78 -1.49 -7.61 11.20
N SER A 79 -1.38 -8.66 12.03
CA SER A 79 -2.40 -9.71 12.11
C SER A 79 -3.72 -9.19 12.69
N LEU A 80 -3.67 -8.34 13.72
CA LEU A 80 -4.86 -7.70 14.30
C LEU A 80 -5.51 -6.71 13.32
N GLU A 81 -4.70 -5.94 12.60
CA GLU A 81 -5.15 -5.06 11.52
C GLU A 81 -5.84 -5.86 10.41
N THR A 82 -5.21 -6.95 9.95
CA THR A 82 -5.79 -7.87 8.96
C THR A 82 -7.13 -8.43 9.40
N ILE A 83 -7.28 -8.77 10.69
CA ILE A 83 -8.56 -9.22 11.27
C ILE A 83 -9.62 -8.11 11.14
N GLY A 84 -9.27 -6.88 11.52
CA GLY A 84 -10.16 -5.72 11.40
C GLY A 84 -10.57 -5.46 9.94
N ASP A 85 -9.61 -5.49 9.02
CA ASP A 85 -9.84 -5.26 7.60
C ASP A 85 -10.70 -6.35 6.95
N ILE A 86 -10.49 -7.63 7.28
CA ILE A 86 -11.32 -8.73 6.78
C ILE A 86 -12.75 -8.62 7.32
N THR A 87 -12.90 -8.19 8.58
CA THR A 87 -14.20 -7.98 9.20
C THR A 87 -14.94 -6.84 8.52
N ALA A 88 -14.28 -5.69 8.34
CA ALA A 88 -14.83 -4.55 7.63
C ALA A 88 -15.15 -4.89 6.17
N THR A 89 -14.28 -5.64 5.48
CA THR A 89 -14.53 -6.15 4.12
C THR A 89 -15.77 -7.02 4.09
N SER A 90 -15.94 -7.91 5.07
CA SER A 90 -17.11 -8.80 5.16
C SER A 90 -18.40 -8.00 5.38
N ASP A 91 -18.37 -6.97 6.22
CA ASP A 91 -19.49 -6.07 6.46
C ASP A 91 -19.90 -5.29 5.20
N VAL A 92 -18.94 -4.60 4.54
CA VAL A 92 -19.23 -3.81 3.32
C VAL A 92 -19.55 -4.66 2.09
N SER A 93 -19.28 -5.97 2.12
CA SER A 93 -19.63 -6.92 1.06
C SER A 93 -20.85 -7.77 1.36
N GLU A 94 -21.61 -7.42 2.41
CA GLU A 94 -22.82 -8.11 2.86
C GLU A 94 -22.60 -9.61 3.14
N GLN A 95 -21.44 -9.92 3.73
CA GLN A 95 -21.06 -11.27 4.09
C GLN A 95 -21.11 -11.50 5.60
N PRO A 96 -21.20 -12.77 6.06
CA PRO A 96 -21.25 -13.06 7.49
C PRO A 96 -20.00 -12.55 8.23
N VAL A 97 -20.23 -11.80 9.31
CA VAL A 97 -19.21 -11.35 10.28
C VAL A 97 -19.12 -12.25 11.52
N SER A 98 -19.85 -13.38 11.51
CA SER A 98 -19.85 -14.39 12.56
C SER A 98 -20.07 -15.79 11.98
N GLY A 99 -19.81 -16.81 12.80
CA GLY A 99 -20.00 -18.20 12.41
C GLY A 99 -18.81 -18.85 11.68
N PRO A 100 -18.97 -20.08 11.21
CA PRO A 100 -17.87 -20.90 10.69
C PRO A 100 -17.27 -20.35 9.40
N LEU A 101 -18.08 -19.73 8.53
CA LEU A 101 -17.61 -19.13 7.29
C LEU A 101 -16.71 -17.90 7.55
N TYR A 102 -17.13 -17.03 8.46
CA TYR A 102 -16.33 -15.88 8.91
C TYR A 102 -14.99 -16.34 9.48
N MET A 103 -15.02 -17.33 10.39
CA MET A 103 -13.80 -17.86 11.01
C MET A 103 -12.86 -18.50 9.98
N LYS A 104 -13.39 -19.19 8.95
CA LYS A 104 -12.59 -19.73 7.84
C LYS A 104 -11.90 -18.62 7.06
N ARG A 105 -12.59 -17.51 6.78
CA ARG A 105 -12.00 -16.35 6.10
C ARG A 105 -10.94 -15.67 6.94
N LEU A 106 -11.19 -15.53 8.24
CA LEU A 106 -10.24 -14.91 9.15
C LEU A 106 -8.94 -15.71 9.23
N LYS A 107 -9.04 -17.02 9.46
CA LYS A 107 -7.87 -17.93 9.48
C LYS A 107 -7.14 -17.94 8.13
N GLY A 108 -7.89 -18.02 7.03
CA GLY A 108 -7.30 -18.02 5.69
C GLY A 108 -6.61 -16.70 5.34
N GLY A 109 -7.20 -15.57 5.70
CA GLY A 109 -6.65 -14.24 5.42
C GLY A 109 -5.44 -13.91 6.29
N VAL A 110 -5.46 -14.24 7.58
CA VAL A 110 -4.29 -14.08 8.46
C VAL A 110 -3.14 -14.99 8.00
N LEU A 111 -3.43 -16.23 7.61
CA LEU A 111 -2.41 -17.13 7.05
C LEU A 111 -1.83 -16.58 5.74
N ALA A 112 -2.69 -16.09 4.83
CA ALA A 112 -2.26 -15.46 3.59
C ALA A 112 -1.38 -14.22 3.85
N ASN A 113 -1.70 -13.41 4.87
CA ASN A 113 -0.89 -12.27 5.27
C ASN A 113 0.53 -12.67 5.74
N GLY A 114 0.61 -13.73 6.56
CA GLY A 114 1.89 -14.28 7.01
C GLY A 114 2.72 -14.84 5.85
N LEU A 115 2.08 -15.61 4.95
CA LEU A 115 2.73 -16.14 3.74
C LEU A 115 3.21 -15.01 2.81
N ASN A 116 2.39 -13.99 2.60
CA ASN A 116 2.75 -12.83 1.78
C ASN A 116 3.94 -12.08 2.37
N SER A 117 3.98 -11.91 3.70
CA SER A 117 5.12 -11.29 4.36
C SER A 117 6.39 -12.13 4.30
N PHE A 118 6.28 -13.46 4.36
CA PHE A 118 7.41 -14.36 4.14
C PHE A 118 7.96 -14.22 2.71
N VAL A 119 7.09 -14.23 1.69
CA VAL A 119 7.49 -13.99 0.30
C VAL A 119 8.12 -12.60 0.14
N SER A 120 7.54 -11.58 0.77
CA SER A 120 8.08 -10.21 0.77
C SER A 120 9.50 -10.18 1.36
N ALA A 121 9.74 -10.88 2.47
CA ALA A 121 11.07 -10.98 3.07
C ALA A 121 12.08 -11.69 2.16
N VAL A 122 11.68 -12.75 1.46
CA VAL A 122 12.53 -13.42 0.46
C VAL A 122 12.94 -12.46 -0.65
N PHE A 123 12.06 -11.55 -1.07
CA PHE A 123 12.37 -10.51 -2.06
C PHE A 123 12.84 -9.19 -1.43
N ASN A 124 13.34 -9.22 -0.18
CA ASN A 124 13.95 -8.08 0.52
C ASN A 124 13.00 -6.87 0.69
N THR A 125 11.69 -7.13 0.74
CA THR A 125 10.64 -6.15 0.98
C THR A 125 10.18 -6.22 2.43
N PHE A 126 9.64 -5.11 2.94
CA PHE A 126 9.06 -5.04 4.28
C PHE A 126 7.80 -5.92 4.44
N PRO A 127 7.47 -6.34 5.67
CA PRO A 127 6.20 -7.00 5.95
C PRO A 127 5.02 -6.15 5.45
N ASN A 128 4.05 -6.81 4.83
CA ASN A 128 2.88 -6.18 4.25
C ASN A 128 1.63 -6.57 5.06
N SER A 129 0.58 -5.76 4.97
CA SER A 129 -0.73 -5.98 5.63
C SER A 129 -1.86 -5.79 4.62
N CYS A 130 -3.09 -6.09 5.01
CA CYS A 130 -4.27 -5.78 4.20
C CYS A 130 -4.44 -4.25 4.04
N PHE A 131 -5.01 -3.85 2.90
CA PHE A 131 -5.32 -2.44 2.62
C PHE A 131 -6.79 -2.17 2.92
N GLY A 132 -7.09 -1.62 4.10
CA GLY A 132 -8.44 -1.20 4.49
C GLY A 132 -9.08 -0.14 3.58
N GLN A 133 -8.29 0.56 2.76
CA GLN A 133 -8.78 1.55 1.78
C GLN A 133 -9.73 0.94 0.74
N ASN A 134 -9.56 -0.35 0.41
CA ASN A 134 -10.42 -1.05 -0.55
C ASN A 134 -11.88 -1.11 -0.07
N ASN A 135 -12.12 -1.11 1.25
CA ASN A 135 -13.46 -1.12 1.81
C ASN A 135 -14.24 0.14 1.45
N GLY A 136 -13.56 1.29 1.40
CA GLY A 136 -14.17 2.55 0.94
C GLY A 136 -14.60 2.49 -0.52
N VAL A 137 -13.80 1.86 -1.40
CA VAL A 137 -14.16 1.69 -2.82
C VAL A 137 -15.34 0.73 -2.98
N ILE A 138 -15.33 -0.40 -2.25
CA ILE A 138 -16.42 -1.39 -2.28
C ILE A 138 -17.72 -0.75 -1.80
N GLN A 139 -17.69 0.00 -0.71
CA GLN A 139 -18.88 0.66 -0.17
C GLN A 139 -19.52 1.64 -1.16
N LEU A 140 -18.72 2.29 -2.01
CA LEU A 140 -19.24 3.23 -3.01
C LEU A 140 -19.67 2.58 -4.31
N THR A 141 -18.97 1.52 -4.74
CA THR A 141 -19.22 0.87 -6.03
C THR A 141 -20.21 -0.29 -5.90
N GLY A 142 -20.38 -0.85 -4.71
CA GLY A 142 -21.10 -2.11 -4.48
C GLY A 142 -20.39 -3.35 -5.04
N VAL A 143 -19.15 -3.21 -5.55
CA VAL A 143 -18.43 -4.29 -6.24
C VAL A 143 -17.36 -4.89 -5.34
N ALA A 144 -17.68 -6.00 -4.67
CA ALA A 144 -16.75 -6.81 -3.89
C ALA A 144 -16.19 -8.02 -4.68
N SER A 145 -15.95 -7.86 -5.98
CA SER A 145 -15.57 -8.96 -6.87
C SER A 145 -14.09 -9.32 -6.75
N ARG A 146 -13.80 -10.60 -6.48
CA ARG A 146 -12.42 -11.15 -6.47
C ARG A 146 -11.67 -10.94 -7.78
N TYR A 147 -12.39 -10.87 -8.91
CA TYR A 147 -11.80 -10.68 -10.24
C TYR A 147 -11.17 -9.31 -10.39
N VAL A 148 -11.79 -8.26 -9.82
CA VAL A 148 -11.22 -6.91 -9.79
C VAL A 148 -9.89 -6.94 -9.06
N GLY A 149 -9.82 -7.63 -7.92
CA GLY A 149 -8.57 -7.83 -7.18
C GLY A 149 -7.47 -8.50 -8.00
N PHE A 150 -7.79 -9.58 -8.74
CA PHE A 150 -6.80 -10.24 -9.61
C PHE A 150 -6.29 -9.35 -10.74
N VAL A 151 -7.18 -8.58 -11.38
CA VAL A 151 -6.79 -7.64 -12.44
C VAL A 151 -5.87 -6.55 -11.91
N VAL A 152 -6.21 -5.96 -10.76
CA VAL A 152 -5.37 -4.95 -10.10
C VAL A 152 -4.02 -5.54 -9.67
N ALA A 153 -4.00 -6.74 -9.10
CA ALA A 153 -2.75 -7.41 -8.71
C ALA A 153 -1.84 -7.66 -9.92
N LEU A 154 -2.38 -8.17 -11.03
CA LEU A 154 -1.62 -8.37 -12.26
C LEU A 154 -1.09 -7.06 -12.83
N MET A 155 -1.91 -6.01 -12.83
CA MET A 155 -1.50 -4.67 -13.26
C MET A 155 -0.33 -4.14 -12.40
N LEU A 156 -0.39 -4.30 -11.08
CA LEU A 156 0.67 -3.86 -10.18
C LEU A 156 1.95 -4.67 -10.35
N ILE A 157 1.86 -5.98 -10.58
CA ILE A 157 3.02 -6.82 -10.91
C ILE A 157 3.69 -6.32 -12.18
N VAL A 158 2.91 -6.10 -13.24
CA VAL A 158 3.43 -5.59 -14.52
C VAL A 158 4.08 -4.22 -14.35
N LEU A 159 3.41 -3.29 -13.65
CA LEU A 159 3.97 -1.96 -13.37
C LEU A 159 5.26 -2.01 -12.54
N GLY A 160 5.33 -2.91 -11.57
CA GLY A 160 6.51 -3.08 -10.70
C GLY A 160 7.75 -3.59 -11.42
N LEU A 161 7.59 -4.22 -12.60
CA LEU A 161 8.72 -4.68 -13.42
C LEU A 161 9.43 -3.53 -14.16
N PHE A 162 8.83 -2.34 -14.26
CA PHE A 162 9.41 -1.22 -15.00
C PHE A 162 10.14 -0.25 -14.04
N PRO A 163 11.47 -0.11 -14.13
CA PRO A 163 12.23 0.82 -13.28
C PRO A 163 11.80 2.28 -13.42
N ALA A 164 11.26 2.67 -14.57
CA ALA A 164 10.68 4.00 -14.77
C ALA A 164 9.57 4.32 -13.74
N VAL A 165 8.79 3.32 -13.31
CA VAL A 165 7.74 3.50 -12.30
C VAL A 165 8.36 3.73 -10.92
N SER A 166 9.40 2.97 -10.55
CA SER A 166 10.08 3.16 -9.27
C SER A 166 10.84 4.49 -9.22
N GLY A 167 11.48 4.89 -10.33
CA GLY A 167 12.10 6.20 -10.51
C GLY A 167 11.07 7.34 -10.36
N PHE A 168 9.92 7.25 -11.02
CA PHE A 168 8.84 8.24 -10.86
C PHE A 168 8.40 8.38 -9.40
N VAL A 169 8.21 7.28 -8.67
CA VAL A 169 7.83 7.29 -7.26
C VAL A 169 8.91 7.92 -6.38
N GLN A 170 10.19 7.73 -6.69
CA GLN A 170 11.31 8.38 -5.97
C GLN A 170 11.35 9.89 -6.17
N HIS A 171 10.89 10.38 -7.32
CA HIS A 171 10.81 11.82 -7.63
C HIS A 171 9.60 12.51 -6.99
N ILE A 172 8.71 11.78 -6.31
CA ILE A 172 7.60 12.39 -5.56
C ILE A 172 8.18 13.15 -4.36
N PRO A 173 7.99 14.49 -4.28
CA PRO A 173 8.58 15.32 -3.25
C PRO A 173 8.20 14.86 -1.84
N GLU A 174 9.16 14.91 -0.91
CA GLU A 174 8.98 14.59 0.52
C GLU A 174 7.74 15.25 1.18
N PRO A 175 7.44 16.56 0.96
CA PRO A 175 6.24 17.19 1.56
C PRO A 175 4.91 16.56 1.07
N VAL A 176 4.96 15.75 0.01
CA VAL A 176 3.82 15.03 -0.56
C VAL A 176 3.80 13.57 -0.11
N SER A 177 4.97 12.93 0.05
CA SER A 177 5.07 11.52 0.45
C SER A 177 4.98 11.29 1.97
N GLY A 178 4.89 12.35 2.79
CA GLY A 178 4.81 12.24 4.25
C GLY A 178 6.12 11.81 4.94
N ARG A 179 7.24 11.73 4.21
CA ARG A 179 8.56 11.39 4.78
C ARG A 179 9.13 12.63 5.49
N ARG A 180 9.27 12.55 6.82
CA ARG A 180 9.92 13.60 7.64
C ARG A 180 11.43 13.31 7.66
N LYS A 181 12.28 14.25 7.22
CA LYS A 181 13.72 14.22 7.52
C LYS A 181 13.91 14.26 9.03
N ARG A 182 14.39 13.16 9.63
CA ARG A 182 15.18 13.29 10.86
C ARG A 182 16.54 13.81 10.41
N LEU A 183 16.78 15.10 10.70
CA LEU A 183 18.13 15.66 10.79
C LEU A 183 18.89 14.94 11.92
#